data_AF-A0A2S6NNR2-F1
#
_entry.id   AF-A0A2S6NNR2-F1
#
_cell.length_a   1.000
_cell.length_b   1.000
_cell.length_c   1.000
_cell.angle_alpha   90.00
_cell.angle_beta   90.00
_cell.angle_gamma   90.00
#
_symmetry.space_group_name_H-M   'P 1'
#
loop_
_entity.id
_entity.type
_entity.pdbx_description
1 polymer ?
#
loop_
_entity_poly.entity_id
_entity_poly.type
_entity_poly.pdbx_seq_one_letter_code
_entity_poly.pdbx_strand_id
1 'polypeptide(L)'
;MMFVPPYSLIKQHIKTVDDNADGSEQLCVPRHLFEFLLRCLLETADFDEDQYQRCNPDVAEAVQHRTFASGRDHFIQIGYFEDRTGGIPVNERWYLARNPDVAAAKQEKSIESGEAQYRLAGASEWREPNPEATPYVRAWKDALLR
;
A
#
# COMPACT_ATOMS: atom_id res chain seq x y z
N MET A 1 8.38 -8.94 8.20
CA MET A 1 7.84 -8.56 6.90
C MET A 1 6.40 -8.17 7.13
N MET A 2 6.06 -6.90 6.94
CA MET A 2 4.74 -6.34 7.25
C MET A 2 4.11 -5.81 5.96
N PHE A 3 2.79 -5.87 5.85
CA PHE A 3 2.05 -5.16 4.80
C PHE A 3 1.31 -3.97 5.42
N VAL A 4 1.35 -2.84 4.73
CA VAL A 4 0.58 -1.63 5.06
C VAL A 4 -0.29 -1.31 3.85
N PRO A 5 -1.63 -1.20 4.01
CA PRO A 5 -2.53 -0.91 2.89
C PRO A 5 -2.30 0.53 2.35
N PRO A 6 -2.78 0.84 1.13
CA PRO A 6 -2.69 2.18 0.57
C PRO A 6 -3.24 3.26 1.51
N TYR A 7 -2.61 4.43 1.53
CA TYR A 7 -2.96 5.50 2.46
C TYR A 7 -4.41 5.98 2.29
N SER A 8 -4.88 6.09 1.05
CA SER A 8 -6.27 6.36 0.65
C SER A 8 -7.27 5.41 1.30
N LEU A 9 -6.95 4.12 1.32
CA LEU A 9 -7.80 3.10 1.90
C LEU A 9 -7.84 3.20 3.44
N ILE A 10 -6.72 3.56 4.09
CA ILE A 10 -6.74 3.89 5.52
C ILE A 10 -7.59 5.15 5.77
N LYS A 11 -7.34 6.23 5.01
CA LYS A 11 -8.08 7.51 5.12
C LYS A 11 -9.58 7.34 4.95
N GLN A 12 -10.03 6.44 4.08
CA GLN A 12 -11.45 6.16 3.85
C GLN A 12 -12.16 5.59 5.08
N HIS A 13 -11.43 4.88 5.94
CA HIS A 13 -12.00 4.12 7.05
C HIS A 13 -11.68 4.72 8.43
N ILE A 14 -10.70 5.61 8.54
CA ILE A 14 -10.50 6.39 9.76
C ILE A 14 -11.52 7.54 9.83
N LYS A 15 -12.25 7.63 10.94
CA LYS A 15 -13.11 8.78 11.21
C LYS A 15 -12.23 9.95 11.63
N THR A 16 -12.44 11.12 11.03
CA THR A 16 -11.96 12.37 11.60
C THR A 16 -12.98 12.79 12.66
N VAL A 17 -12.52 12.89 13.90
CA VAL A 17 -13.36 13.28 15.03
C VAL A 17 -13.02 14.72 15.35
N ASP A 18 -14.03 15.58 15.43
CA ASP A 18 -13.86 16.95 15.93
C ASP A 18 -13.45 16.91 17.41
N ASP A 19 -12.67 17.89 17.87
CA ASP A 19 -12.09 17.97 19.23
C ASP A 19 -13.10 17.88 20.40
N ASN A 20 -14.41 17.85 20.11
CA ASN A 20 -15.51 17.88 21.08
C ASN A 20 -16.30 16.55 21.21
N ALA A 21 -15.77 15.41 20.76
CA ALA A 21 -16.46 14.14 20.95
C ALA A 21 -16.35 13.64 22.41
N ASP A 22 -17.50 13.51 23.04
CA ASP A 22 -17.71 12.78 24.30
C ASP A 22 -17.14 11.35 24.16
N GLY A 23 -16.13 11.06 24.96
CA GLY A 23 -15.31 9.87 24.84
C GLY A 23 -16.05 8.60 25.26
N SER A 24 -15.80 7.52 24.54
CA SER A 24 -15.62 6.20 25.18
C SER A 24 -14.96 5.15 24.29
N GLU A 25 -14.87 5.31 22.97
CA GLU A 25 -14.26 4.29 22.10
C GLU A 25 -13.24 4.81 21.07
N GLN A 26 -13.04 6.13 20.95
CA GLN A 26 -12.18 6.71 19.90
C GLN A 26 -11.09 7.61 20.50
N LEU A 27 -9.87 7.44 20.01
CA LEU A 27 -8.71 8.28 20.32
C LEU A 27 -8.49 9.28 19.17
N CYS A 28 -8.70 10.57 19.41
CA CYS A 28 -8.28 11.61 18.48
C CYS A 28 -6.76 11.78 18.58
N VAL A 29 -6.05 11.67 17.45
CA VAL A 29 -4.61 11.86 17.36
C VAL A 29 -4.27 12.97 16.38
N PRO A 30 -3.25 13.82 16.66
CA PRO A 30 -2.78 14.78 15.69
C PRO A 30 -2.34 14.09 14.40
N ARG A 31 -2.67 14.68 13.23
CA ARG A 31 -2.30 14.12 11.91
C ARG A 31 -0.82 13.79 11.80
N HIS A 32 0.05 14.68 12.27
CA HIS A 32 1.51 14.47 12.18
C HIS A 32 1.97 13.24 12.99
N LEU A 33 1.32 12.95 14.14
CA LEU A 33 1.61 11.75 14.92
C LEU A 33 1.14 10.50 14.18
N PHE A 34 -0.05 10.53 13.59
CA PHE A 34 -0.56 9.42 12.80
C PHE A 34 0.35 9.11 11.60
N GLU A 35 0.75 10.12 10.85
CA GLU A 35 1.67 9.95 9.73
C GLU A 35 3.06 9.48 10.20
N PHE A 36 3.55 9.95 11.35
CA PHE A 36 4.79 9.44 11.94
C PHE A 36 4.71 7.94 12.24
N LEU A 37 3.61 7.48 12.86
CA LEU A 37 3.41 6.05 13.15
C LEU A 37 3.34 5.22 11.85
N LEU A 38 2.67 5.74 10.80
CA LEU A 38 2.66 5.09 9.50
C LEU A 38 4.06 5.00 8.90
N ARG A 39 4.89 6.04 8.98
CA ARG A 39 6.30 5.98 8.55
C ARG A 39 7.06 4.88 9.28
N CYS A 40 6.91 4.77 10.60
CA CYS A 40 7.52 3.68 11.38
C CYS A 40 7.07 2.28 10.92
N LEU A 41 5.80 2.11 10.56
CA LEU A 41 5.31 0.84 10.04
C LEU A 41 5.89 0.54 8.65
N LEU A 42 5.94 1.53 7.77
CA LEU A 42 6.51 1.40 6.42
C LEU A 42 8.01 1.04 6.45
N GLU A 43 8.74 1.50 7.46
CA GLU A 43 10.15 1.10 7.69
C GLU A 43 10.33 -0.41 7.93
N THR A 44 9.27 -1.13 8.29
CA THR A 44 9.29 -2.58 8.46
C THR A 44 8.54 -3.34 7.36
N ALA A 45 7.91 -2.60 6.45
CA ALA A 45 7.11 -3.16 5.39
C ALA A 45 7.98 -3.70 4.25
N ASP A 46 7.47 -4.74 3.61
CA ASP A 46 8.10 -5.29 2.41
C ASP A 46 8.00 -4.29 1.28
N PHE A 47 9.11 -4.11 0.56
CA PHE A 47 9.21 -3.08 -0.46
C PHE A 47 10.00 -3.58 -1.67
N ASP A 48 9.38 -3.51 -2.84
CA ASP A 48 10.03 -3.76 -4.12
C ASP A 48 10.49 -2.43 -4.74
N GLU A 49 11.73 -2.06 -4.45
CA GLU A 49 12.27 -0.77 -4.89
C GLU A 49 12.39 -0.66 -6.42
N ASP A 50 12.80 -1.75 -7.08
CA ASP A 50 12.94 -1.77 -8.54
C ASP A 50 11.58 -1.59 -9.20
N GLN A 51 10.54 -2.24 -8.69
CA GLN A 51 9.18 -2.02 -9.15
C GLN A 51 8.72 -0.58 -8.91
N TYR A 52 8.98 -0.03 -7.72
CA TYR A 52 8.56 1.32 -7.38
C TYR A 52 9.18 2.36 -8.31
N GLN A 53 10.48 2.26 -8.59
CA GLN A 53 11.17 3.16 -9.51
C GLN A 53 10.72 2.99 -10.97
N ARG A 54 10.44 1.75 -11.41
CA ARG A 54 9.84 1.51 -12.75
C ARG A 54 8.47 2.17 -12.90
N CYS A 55 7.66 2.16 -11.83
CA CYS A 55 6.33 2.77 -11.83
C CYS A 55 6.35 4.29 -11.66
N ASN A 56 7.45 4.83 -11.12
CA ASN A 56 7.61 6.26 -10.80
C ASN A 56 8.95 6.77 -11.36
N PRO A 57 9.04 7.06 -12.67
CA PRO A 57 10.30 7.47 -13.31
C PRO A 57 10.89 8.76 -12.73
N ASP A 58 10.05 9.67 -12.23
CA ASP A 58 10.47 10.89 -11.52
C ASP A 58 11.23 10.57 -10.22
N VAL A 59 10.85 9.49 -9.53
CA VAL A 59 11.55 9.00 -8.34
C VAL A 59 12.89 8.38 -8.73
N ALA A 60 12.92 7.58 -9.81
CA ALA A 60 14.16 7.00 -10.32
C ALA A 60 15.19 8.09 -10.64
N GLU A 61 14.75 9.16 -11.31
CA GLU A 61 15.57 10.35 -11.58
C GLU A 61 16.02 11.04 -10.28
N ALA A 62 15.11 11.25 -9.33
CA ALA A 62 15.45 11.88 -8.05
C ALA A 62 16.47 11.07 -7.22
N VAL A 63 16.41 9.73 -7.27
CA VAL A 63 17.41 8.83 -6.66
C VAL A 63 18.74 8.94 -7.39
N GLN A 64 18.74 8.95 -8.73
CA GLN A 64 19.95 9.13 -9.53
C GLN A 64 20.67 10.46 -9.23
N HIS A 65 19.89 11.53 -9.03
CA HIS A 65 20.41 12.84 -8.64
C HIS A 65 20.71 12.99 -7.14
N ARG A 66 20.50 11.93 -6.34
CA ARG A 66 20.72 11.91 -4.88
C ARG A 66 19.85 12.91 -4.11
N THR A 67 18.71 13.30 -4.68
CA THR A 67 17.67 14.05 -3.97
C THR A 67 17.03 13.18 -2.89
N PHE A 68 16.87 11.88 -3.17
CA PHE A 68 16.51 10.85 -2.19
C PHE A 68 17.63 9.81 -2.09
N ALA A 69 17.77 9.20 -0.91
CA ALA A 69 18.77 8.15 -0.72
C ALA A 69 18.43 6.87 -1.50
N SER A 70 17.13 6.60 -1.67
CA SER A 70 16.60 5.43 -2.38
C SER A 70 15.14 5.67 -2.77
N GLY A 71 14.58 4.80 -3.61
CA GLY A 71 13.15 4.80 -3.90
C GLY A 71 12.31 4.52 -2.66
N ARG A 72 12.85 3.72 -1.72
CA ARG A 72 12.24 3.46 -0.41
C ARG A 72 12.18 4.71 0.46
N ASP A 73 13.26 5.47 0.49
CA ASP A 73 13.33 6.73 1.21
C ASP A 73 12.27 7.71 0.69
N HIS A 74 12.15 7.85 -0.64
CA HIS A 74 11.06 8.62 -1.25
C HIS A 74 9.67 8.10 -0.86
N PHE A 75 9.45 6.78 -0.95
CA PHE A 75 8.16 6.17 -0.65
C PHE A 75 7.71 6.44 0.79
N ILE A 76 8.60 6.27 1.77
CA ILE A 76 8.29 6.47 3.19
C ILE A 76 8.06 7.96 3.51
N GLN A 77 8.87 8.85 2.96
CA GLN A 77 8.74 10.28 3.27
C GLN A 77 7.50 10.90 2.63
N ILE A 78 7.23 10.56 1.36
CA ILE A 78 6.28 11.27 0.50
C ILE A 78 5.37 10.30 -0.25
N GLY A 79 5.94 9.36 -1.00
CA GLY A 79 5.22 8.61 -2.02
C GLY A 79 4.02 7.80 -1.53
N TYR A 80 4.13 7.20 -0.35
CA TYR A 80 3.02 6.47 0.27
C TYR A 80 1.82 7.39 0.57
N PHE A 81 2.08 8.61 1.06
CA PHE A 81 1.04 9.58 1.42
C PHE A 81 0.41 10.27 0.20
N GLU A 82 1.10 10.25 -0.95
CA GLU A 82 0.59 10.64 -2.26
C GLU A 82 -0.18 9.52 -2.96
N ASP A 83 -0.33 8.34 -2.34
CA ASP A 83 -0.94 7.17 -2.95
C ASP A 83 -0.22 6.72 -4.25
N ARG A 84 1.11 6.93 -4.33
CA ARG A 84 1.95 6.46 -5.44
C ARG A 84 1.86 4.94 -5.53
N THR A 85 1.75 4.43 -6.75
CA THR A 85 1.58 3.00 -7.00
C THR A 85 2.93 2.28 -7.17
N GLY A 86 2.96 0.97 -6.91
CA GLY A 86 4.17 0.15 -6.92
C GLY A 86 4.82 0.05 -5.53
N GLY A 87 5.98 -0.59 -5.44
CA GLY A 87 6.66 -0.87 -4.18
C GLY A 87 6.09 -2.05 -3.41
N ILE A 88 5.01 -2.70 -3.85
CA ILE A 88 4.42 -3.85 -3.17
C ILE A 88 4.81 -5.12 -3.93
N PRO A 89 5.57 -6.04 -3.32
CA PRO A 89 5.93 -7.31 -3.95
C PRO A 89 4.68 -8.15 -4.23
N VAL A 90 4.45 -8.52 -5.49
CA VAL A 90 3.34 -9.40 -5.89
C VAL A 90 3.89 -10.75 -6.33
N ASN A 91 3.44 -11.82 -5.68
CA ASN A 91 3.74 -13.16 -6.17
C ASN A 91 2.73 -13.49 -7.27
N GLU A 92 3.05 -13.16 -8.52
CA GLU A 92 2.08 -13.22 -9.62
C GLU A 92 1.42 -14.61 -9.77
N ARG A 93 2.20 -15.69 -9.70
CA ARG A 93 1.65 -17.05 -9.83
C ARG A 93 0.64 -17.35 -8.74
N TRP A 94 0.95 -17.01 -7.50
CA TRP A 94 0.05 -17.21 -6.37
C TRP A 94 -1.17 -16.27 -6.45
N TYR A 95 -0.95 -15.01 -6.80
CA TYR A 95 -1.98 -14.00 -6.94
C TYR A 95 -3.04 -14.40 -7.97
N LEU A 96 -2.62 -14.83 -9.16
CA LEU A 96 -3.53 -15.30 -10.21
C LEU A 96 -4.27 -16.58 -9.80
N ALA A 97 -3.61 -17.50 -9.09
CA ALA A 97 -4.26 -18.70 -8.58
C ALA A 97 -5.35 -18.38 -7.53
N ARG A 98 -5.19 -17.29 -6.77
CA ARG A 98 -6.14 -16.87 -5.73
C ARG A 98 -7.27 -15.98 -6.29
N ASN A 99 -7.07 -15.39 -7.47
CA ASN A 99 -7.98 -14.44 -8.10
C ASN A 99 -8.35 -14.90 -9.51
N PRO A 100 -9.31 -15.85 -9.66
CA PRO A 100 -9.67 -16.42 -10.96
C PRO A 100 -10.15 -15.40 -11.99
N ASP A 101 -10.79 -14.31 -11.54
CA ASP A 101 -11.22 -13.20 -12.38
C ASP A 101 -10.02 -12.45 -13.00
N VAL A 102 -8.95 -12.24 -12.23
CA VAL A 102 -7.70 -11.64 -12.72
C VAL A 102 -6.96 -12.61 -13.65
N ALA A 103 -6.96 -13.90 -13.32
CA ALA A 103 -6.38 -14.93 -14.19
C ALA A 103 -7.08 -14.97 -15.56
N ALA A 104 -8.41 -14.90 -15.59
CA ALA A 104 -9.18 -14.80 -16.82
C ALA A 104 -8.83 -13.52 -17.60
N ALA A 105 -8.81 -12.36 -16.95
CA ALA A 105 -8.43 -11.10 -17.58
C ALA A 105 -7.03 -11.13 -18.20
N LYS A 106 -6.06 -11.82 -17.56
CA LYS A 106 -4.71 -12.01 -18.12
C LYS A 106 -4.73 -12.92 -19.35
N GLN A 107 -5.49 -14.01 -19.33
CA GLN A 107 -5.63 -14.92 -20.47
C GLN A 107 -6.26 -14.23 -21.69
N GLU A 108 -7.23 -13.35 -21.44
CA GLU A 108 -7.89 -12.52 -22.45
C GLU A 108 -7.02 -11.35 -22.93
N LYS A 109 -5.85 -11.12 -22.31
CA LYS A 109 -4.94 -10.00 -22.57
C LYS A 109 -5.56 -8.62 -22.30
N SER A 110 -6.57 -8.58 -21.43
CA SER A 110 -7.20 -7.34 -20.95
C SER A 110 -6.35 -6.65 -19.87
N ILE A 111 -5.42 -7.38 -19.26
CA ILE A 111 -4.37 -6.86 -18.36
C ILE A 111 -3.00 -7.41 -18.77
N GLU A 112 -1.94 -6.64 -18.50
CA GLU A 112 -0.57 -7.04 -18.79
C GLU A 112 -0.06 -8.13 -17.83
N SER A 113 -0.32 -7.96 -16.53
CA SER A 113 0.14 -8.85 -15.48
C SER A 113 -0.75 -8.78 -14.24
N GLY A 114 -0.69 -9.80 -13.39
CA GLY A 114 -1.33 -9.79 -12.08
C GLY A 114 -0.76 -8.69 -11.18
N GLU A 115 0.53 -8.38 -11.30
CA GLU A 115 1.17 -7.24 -10.62
C GLU A 115 0.55 -5.91 -11.05
N ALA A 116 0.40 -5.69 -12.37
CA ALA A 116 -0.22 -4.47 -12.90
C ALA A 116 -1.68 -4.33 -12.43
N GLN A 117 -2.44 -5.43 -12.43
CA GLN A 117 -3.81 -5.40 -11.92
C GLN A 117 -3.87 -5.14 -10.42
N TYR A 118 -2.98 -5.76 -9.63
CA TYR A 118 -2.90 -5.53 -8.19
C TYR A 118 -2.64 -4.05 -7.87
N ARG A 119 -1.67 -3.48 -8.59
CA ARG A 119 -1.26 -2.08 -8.45
C ARG A 119 -2.38 -1.09 -8.79
N LEU A 120 -3.20 -1.39 -9.80
CA LEU A 120 -4.27 -0.49 -10.26
C LEU A 120 -5.58 -0.64 -9.50
N ALA A 121 -5.88 -1.84 -8.97
CA ALA A 121 -7.17 -2.13 -8.35
C ALA A 121 -7.07 -3.09 -7.16
N GLY A 122 -6.27 -4.15 -7.26
CA GLY A 122 -6.25 -5.22 -6.26
C GLY A 122 -5.93 -4.76 -4.84
N ALA A 123 -5.02 -3.80 -4.66
CA ALA A 123 -4.71 -3.24 -3.33
C ALA A 123 -5.93 -2.57 -2.68
N SER A 124 -6.67 -1.75 -3.45
CA SER A 124 -7.89 -1.06 -2.99
C SER A 124 -9.07 -2.02 -2.76
N GLU A 125 -9.06 -3.17 -3.44
CA GLU A 125 -10.05 -4.25 -3.26
C GLU A 125 -9.72 -5.18 -2.08
N TRP A 126 -8.72 -4.84 -1.26
CA TRP A 126 -8.23 -5.69 -0.15
C TRP A 126 -7.75 -7.07 -0.61
N ARG A 127 -7.27 -7.20 -1.85
CA ARG A 127 -6.70 -8.47 -2.31
C ARG A 127 -5.35 -8.69 -1.63
N GLU A 128 -5.03 -9.95 -1.41
CA GLU A 128 -3.75 -10.39 -0.85
C GLU A 128 -2.75 -10.47 -2.03
N PRO A 129 -1.60 -9.76 -2.02
CA PRO A 129 -0.65 -9.75 -3.15
C PRO A 129 0.29 -10.97 -3.19
N ASN A 130 0.53 -11.57 -2.02
CA ASN A 130 1.41 -12.70 -1.81
C ASN A 130 1.00 -13.43 -0.49
N PRO A 131 1.44 -14.68 -0.27
CA PRO A 131 1.14 -15.43 0.95
C PRO A 131 1.56 -14.73 2.25
N GLU A 132 2.70 -14.03 2.23
CA GLU A 132 3.31 -13.39 3.39
C GLU A 132 2.48 -12.20 3.89
N ALA A 133 1.82 -11.49 2.98
CA ALA A 133 0.97 -10.34 3.26
C ALA A 133 -0.43 -10.73 3.78
N THR A 134 -0.91 -11.96 3.50
CA THR A 134 -2.24 -12.46 3.89
C THR A 134 -2.62 -12.16 5.35
N PRO A 135 -1.82 -12.53 6.39
CA PRO A 135 -2.20 -12.27 7.77
C PRO A 135 -2.35 -10.78 8.07
N TYR A 136 -1.52 -9.93 7.47
CA TYR A 136 -1.54 -8.48 7.68
C TYR A 136 -2.71 -7.81 6.96
N VAL A 137 -3.00 -8.18 5.70
CA VAL A 137 -4.17 -7.69 4.96
C VAL A 137 -5.44 -7.96 5.75
N ARG A 138 -5.58 -9.17 6.30
CA ARG A 138 -6.74 -9.54 7.14
C ARG A 138 -6.79 -8.74 8.43
N ALA A 139 -5.67 -8.60 9.13
CA ALA A 139 -5.60 -7.82 10.36
C ALA A 139 -5.99 -6.35 10.12
N TRP A 140 -5.49 -5.73 9.06
CA TRP A 140 -5.86 -4.36 8.68
C TRP A 140 -7.33 -4.24 8.30
N LYS A 141 -7.84 -5.19 7.51
CA LYS A 141 -9.25 -5.21 7.11
C LYS A 141 -10.17 -5.33 8.33
N ASP A 142 -9.82 -6.21 9.26
CA ASP A 142 -10.55 -6.36 10.53
C ASP A 142 -10.45 -5.09 11.40
N ALA A 143 -9.29 -4.43 11.45
CA ALA A 143 -9.11 -3.22 12.24
C ALA A 143 -9.85 -2.00 11.67
N LEU A 144 -10.03 -1.93 10.35
CA LEU A 144 -10.59 -0.76 9.66
C LEU A 144 -12.07 -0.91 9.26
N LEU A 145 -12.58 -2.14 9.11
CA LEU A 145 -13.96 -2.39 8.68
C LEU A 145 -14.91 -2.85 9.80
N ARG A 146 -14.42 -3.04 11.02
CA ARG A 146 -15.25 -3.30 12.21
C ARG A 146 -15.83 -2.00 12.75
#